data_AF-A0A3D0CA04-F1
#
_entry.id   AF-A0A3D0CA04-F1
#
_cell.length_a   1.000
_cell.length_b   1.000
_cell.length_c   1.000
_cell.angle_alpha   90.00
_cell.angle_beta   90.00
_cell.angle_gamma   90.00
#
_symmetry.space_group_name_H-M   'P 1'
#
loop_
_entity.id
_entity.type
_entity.pdbx_description
1 polymer ?
#
loop_
_entity_poly.entity_id
_entity_poly.type
_entity_poly.pdbx_seq_one_letter_code
_entity_poly.pdbx_strand_id
1 'polypeptide(L)' 'FLMGWTGGYVLLAMLLAPYMRKHGKFTVPEFIFDRYYSKTARIVAVACLIIASLTYIIGQMKGVGVAFSRFL' A
#
# COMPACT_ATOMS: atom_id res chain seq x y z
N PHE A 1 8.34 -18.33 -2.32
CA PHE A 1 7.87 -17.04 -2.87
C PHE A 1 6.36 -16.80 -2.76
N LEU A 2 5.47 -17.82 -2.82
CA LEU A 2 4.02 -17.63 -2.57
C LEU A 2 3.70 -17.17 -1.13
N MET A 3 4.31 -17.81 -0.12
CA MET A 3 3.85 -17.73 1.27
C MET A 3 3.94 -16.34 1.92
N GLY A 4 4.94 -15.53 1.57
CA GLY A 4 5.09 -14.17 2.11
C GLY A 4 4.06 -13.18 1.56
N TRP A 5 3.71 -13.33 0.29
CA TRP A 5 2.68 -12.53 -0.37
C TRP A 5 1.28 -12.91 0.18
N THR A 6 0.93 -14.20 0.18
CA THR A 6 -0.41 -14.63 0.62
C THR A 6 -0.63 -14.36 2.11
N GLY A 7 0.37 -14.64 2.96
CA GLY A 7 0.32 -14.33 4.38
C GLY A 7 0.18 -12.83 4.66
N GLY A 8 0.88 -11.98 3.88
CA GLY A 8 0.78 -10.53 3.98
C GLY A 8 -0.62 -9.99 3.68
N TYR A 9 -1.27 -10.45 2.60
CA TYR A 9 -2.64 -10.03 2.31
C TYR A 9 -3.66 -10.56 3.31
N VAL A 10 -3.47 -11.78 3.83
CA VAL A 10 -4.34 -12.34 4.87
C VAL A 10 -4.23 -11.52 6.16
N LEU A 11 -3.02 -11.15 6.58
CA LEU A 11 -2.82 -10.28 7.74
C LEU A 11 -3.42 -8.89 7.52
N LEU A 12 -3.22 -8.27 6.36
CA LEU A 12 -3.85 -7.00 6.01
C LEU A 12 -5.39 -7.11 6.03
N ALA A 13 -5.96 -8.19 5.49
CA ALA A 13 -7.40 -8.41 5.48
C ALA A 13 -7.97 -8.62 6.89
N MET A 14 -7.25 -9.33 7.77
CA MET A 14 -7.73 -9.59 9.13
C MET A 14 -7.50 -8.42 10.08
N LEU A 15 -6.43 -7.65 9.91
CA LEU A 15 -6.06 -6.59 10.85
C LEU A 15 -6.48 -5.20 10.36
N LEU A 16 -6.33 -4.88 9.07
CA LEU A 16 -6.61 -3.55 8.56
C LEU A 16 -8.06 -3.40 8.08
N ALA A 17 -8.60 -4.42 7.40
CA ALA A 17 -9.96 -4.36 6.87
C ALA A 17 -11.06 -4.15 7.93
N PRO A 18 -11.04 -4.76 9.13
CA PRO A 18 -12.07 -4.48 10.14
C PRO A 18 -11.99 -3.06 10.70
N TYR A 19 -10.79 -2.51 10.87
CA TYR A 19 -10.62 -1.11 11.31
C TYR A 19 -11.12 -0.11 10.26
N MET A 20 -10.84 -0.37 8.98
CA MET A 20 -11.32 0.45 7.87
C MET A 20 -12.84 0.34 7.67
N ARG A 21 -13.41 -0.88 7.77
CA ARG A 21 -14.87 -1.10 7.71
C ARG A 21 -15.61 -0.41 8.84
N LYS A 22 -15.07 -0.43 10.06
CA LYS A 22 -15.69 0.24 11.23
C LYS A 22 -15.76 1.76 11.09
N HIS A 23 -14.80 2.36 10.37
CA HIS A 23 -14.78 3.80 10.10
C HIS A 23 -15.50 4.19 8.79
N GLY A 24 -16.04 3.22 8.03
CA GLY A 24 -16.77 3.49 6.78
C GLY A 24 -15.92 4.12 5.66
N LYS A 25 -14.58 4.06 5.77
CA LYS A 25 -13.65 4.66 4.80
C LYS A 25 -12.75 3.59 4.19
N PHE A 26 -12.61 3.64 2.87
CA PHE A 26 -11.88 2.62 2.10
C PHE A 26 -10.50 3.09 1.64
N THR A 27 -10.12 4.34 1.93
CA THR A 27 -8.82 4.90 1.54
C THR A 27 -8.03 5.37 2.76
N VAL A 28 -6.72 5.07 2.76
CA VAL A 28 -5.79 5.47 3.83
C VAL A 28 -5.76 7.00 4.06
N PRO A 29 -5.74 7.85 3.01
CA PRO A 29 -5.72 9.30 3.20
C PRO A 29 -7.00 9.85 3.83
N GLU A 30 -8.17 9.28 3.52
CA GLU A 30 -9.42 9.67 4.17
C GLU A 30 -9.48 9.24 5.64
N PHE A 31 -8.95 8.04 5.95
CA PHE A 31 -8.85 7.59 7.34
C PHE A 31 -7.98 8.53 8.19
N ILE A 32 -6.82 8.95 7.67
CA ILE A 32 -5.93 9.90 8.35
C ILE A 32 -6.58 11.29 8.46
N PHE A 33 -7.30 11.74 7.43
CA PHE A 33 -8.01 13.02 7.47
C PHE A 33 -9.05 13.06 8.59
N ASP A 34 -9.86 12.02 8.71
CA ASP A 34 -10.91 11.93 9.72
C ASP A 34 -10.34 11.76 11.14
N ARG A 35 -9.25 11.00 11.28
CA ARG A 35 -8.59 10.76 12.59
C ARG A 35 -7.96 12.01 13.20
N TYR A 36 -7.46 12.93 12.36
CA TYR A 36 -6.72 14.13 12.78
C TYR A 36 -7.43 15.44 12.42
N TYR A 37 -8.60 15.39 11.77
CA TYR A 37 -9.39 16.53 11.28
C TYR A 37 -8.57 17.59 10.49
N SER A 38 -7.45 17.19 9.89
CA SER A 38 -6.48 18.12 9.29
C SER A 38 -6.28 17.88 7.80
N LYS A 39 -6.54 18.92 7.00
CA LYS A 39 -6.31 18.90 5.54
C LYS A 39 -4.83 18.69 5.21
N THR A 40 -3.92 19.22 6.03
CA THR A 40 -2.47 19.04 5.85
C THR A 40 -2.07 17.57 6.03
N ALA A 41 -2.62 16.88 7.04
CA ALA A 41 -2.35 15.46 7.27
C ALA A 41 -2.80 14.58 6.10
N ARG A 42 -3.93 14.93 5.45
CA ARG A 42 -4.40 14.26 4.22
C ARG A 42 -3.42 14.42 3.07
N ILE A 43 -2.92 15.63 2.83
CA ILE A 43 -1.98 15.92 1.74
C ILE A 43 -0.67 15.14 1.95
N VAL A 44 -0.16 15.13 3.18
CA VAL A 44 1.04 14.34 3.54
C VAL A 44 0.80 12.84 3.31
N ALA A 45 -0.34 12.31 3.72
CA ALA A 45 -0.69 10.90 3.49
C ALA A 45 -0.74 10.55 1.99
N VAL A 46 -1.30 11.42 1.16
CA VAL A 46 -1.32 11.24 -0.31
C VAL A 46 0.10 11.25 -0.88
N ALA A 47 0.95 12.20 -0.46
CA ALA A 47 2.34 12.27 -0.91
C ALA A 47 3.13 11.01 -0.56
N CYS A 48 3.00 10.52 0.68
CA CYS A 48 3.62 9.26 1.10
C CYS A 48 3.12 8.06 0.27
N LEU A 49 1.82 8.01 -0.03
CA LEU A 49 1.23 6.93 -0.84
C LEU A 49 1.80 6.90 -2.26
N ILE A 50 2.00 8.07 -2.87
CA ILE A 50 2.61 8.20 -4.20
C ILE A 50 4.05 7.71 -4.18
N ILE A 51 4.86 8.17 -3.20
CA ILE A 51 6.26 7.77 -3.08
C ILE A 51 6.37 6.25 -2.91
N ALA A 52 5.60 5.66 -1.99
CA ALA A 52 5.60 4.22 -1.75
C ALA A 52 5.21 3.44 -3.02
N SER A 53 4.20 3.92 -3.77
CA SER A 53 3.75 3.29 -5.01
C SER A 53 4.84 3.34 -6.10
N LEU A 54 5.52 4.47 -6.25
CA LEU A 54 6.62 4.62 -7.22
C LEU A 54 7.80 3.71 -6.87
N THR A 55 8.20 3.67 -5.61
CA THR A 55 9.27 2.78 -5.14
C THR A 55 8.93 1.31 -5.40
N TYR A 56 7.68 0.91 -5.15
CA TYR A 56 7.23 -0.46 -5.41
C TYR A 56 7.32 -0.83 -6.89
N ILE A 57 6.87 0.05 -7.79
CA ILE A 57 6.91 -0.20 -9.24
C ILE A 57 8.36 -0.29 -9.74
N ILE A 58 9.27 0.57 -9.26
CA ILE A 58 10.69 0.50 -9.63
C ILE A 58 11.30 -0.85 -9.21
N GLY A 59 11.00 -1.32 -8.01
CA GLY A 59 11.43 -2.63 -7.52
C GLY A 59 10.90 -3.78 -8.38
N GLN A 60 9.61 -3.74 -8.71
CA GLN A 60 8.97 -4.72 -9.59
C GLN A 60 9.62 -4.76 -10.98
N MET A 61 9.82 -3.60 -11.61
CA MET A 61 10.42 -3.49 -12.94
C MET A 61 11.86 -3.99 -12.98
N LYS A 62 12.67 -3.70 -11.96
CA LYS A 62 14.02 -4.28 -11.85
C LYS A 62 13.99 -5.80 -11.69
N GLY A 63 13.09 -6.32 -10.85
CA GLY A 63 12.92 -7.76 -10.66
C GLY A 63 12.52 -8.48 -11.95
N VAL A 64 11.58 -7.91 -12.70
CA VAL A 64 11.17 -8.42 -14.02
C VAL A 64 12.33 -8.36 -15.02
N GLY A 65 13.10 -7.27 -15.05
CA GLY A 65 14.26 -7.13 -15.95
C GLY A 65 15.35 -8.19 -15.72
N VAL A 66 15.62 -8.54 -14.45
CA VAL A 66 16.55 -9.64 -14.11
C VAL A 66 15.99 -11.00 -14.56
N ALA A 67 14.68 -11.23 -14.41
CA ALA A 67 14.05 -12.46 -14.86
C ALA A 67 14.11 -12.60 -16.40
N PHE A 68 13.82 -11.53 -17.14
CA PHE A 68 13.88 -11.54 -18.61
C PHE A 68 15.29 -11.68 -19.17
N SER A 69 16.32 -11.12 -18.51
CA SER A 69 17.73 -11.28 -18.92
C SER A 69 18.23 -12.73 -18.82
N ARG A 70 17.46 -13.63 -18.22
CA ARG A 70 17.80 -15.05 -18.10
C ARG A 70 17.14 -15.93 -19.17
N PHE A 71 16.21 -15.37 -19.95
CA PHE A 71 15.48 -16.05 -21.02
C PHE A 71 15.83 -15.53 -22.43
N LEU A 72 16.73 -14.56 -22.54
CA LEU A 72 17.20 -13.93 -23.78
C LEU A 72 18.74 -13.97 -23.77
#